data_AF-A0A7C5UB52-F1
#
_entry.id   AF-A0A7C5UB52-F1
#
_cell.length_a   1.000
_cell.length_b   1.000
_cell.length_c   1.000
_cell.angle_alpha   90.00
_cell.angle_beta   90.00
_cell.angle_gamma   90.00
#
_symmetry.space_group_name_H-M   'P 1'
#
loop_
_entity.id
_entity.type
_entity.pdbx_description
1 polymer ?
#
loop_
_entity_poly.entity_id
_entity_poly.type
_entity_poly.pdbx_seq_one_letter_code
_entity_poly.pdbx_strand_id
1 'polypeptide(L)'
;MKWSKILSVFVHIFLLLSLHTVVSSKTALQFLKEAPKPAFKEGHTLYPLTRWGWTMPFEVRVELAENWGYALEFGEANPTSVKQLEDPQSTLSKVCSLAASKGYKLFVLLYRPFYERSFIDSLPDETWCRDEGGKFIGPGKLWSPEAPVEVFTKAAEIALKPLIEVSKRAKISVILNGGEYALTVYGFGGKYWQMDPRVIKAKGERSWFEYISERKAKQEIAVANVIRKAFPEALYIYYHTGGTHRNRYPTWWHWDYDYKFIRKASDLPSISIYYRHFNSGFTGDDDMLTQVLNAVAQQLQYGDALSYNWVNAGWEREKLGAEAFADLRLYMGFLKCLYTAGMVGGVAGYFAYPKGGFGGDVGEKPPHWLLQMMVLSHAHALFSHLEEFLRDGELIPGPMRHRWSKDSPAYELPTGDSNARVLARKHKKRNEWLITAWAADGKDRQVRVSVPGLGEVEIHAEGSG
;
A
#
# COMPACT_ATOMS: atom_id res chain seq x y z
N MET A 1 15.96 -56.45 -77.45
CA MET A 1 17.38 -56.77 -77.15
C MET A 1 18.10 -55.46 -76.83
N LYS A 2 18.83 -55.40 -75.70
CA LYS A 2 19.49 -54.22 -75.03
C LYS A 2 18.52 -53.33 -74.22
N TRP A 3 18.42 -53.42 -72.89
CA TRP A 3 19.30 -52.98 -71.77
C TRP A 3 19.44 -51.45 -71.57
N SER A 4 18.77 -50.89 -70.56
CA SER A 4 19.34 -50.08 -69.45
C SER A 4 18.20 -49.60 -68.50
N LYS A 5 18.08 -50.14 -67.28
CA LYS A 5 18.57 -49.55 -66.00
C LYS A 5 18.16 -48.08 -65.78
N ILE A 6 17.36 -47.79 -64.73
CA ILE A 6 17.74 -46.94 -63.57
C ILE A 6 16.55 -46.56 -62.66
N LEU A 7 16.80 -46.75 -61.36
CA LEU A 7 16.29 -46.13 -60.13
C LEU A 7 14.83 -46.26 -59.67
N SER A 8 14.71 -47.09 -58.64
CA SER A 8 13.83 -46.95 -57.48
C SER A 8 14.02 -45.59 -56.77
N VAL A 9 12.93 -44.90 -56.48
CA VAL A 9 12.86 -43.88 -55.42
C VAL A 9 11.58 -44.12 -54.62
N PHE A 10 11.71 -44.84 -53.50
CA PHE A 10 10.71 -44.88 -52.44
C PHE A 10 10.74 -43.52 -51.72
N VAL A 11 9.73 -42.68 -51.97
CA VAL A 11 9.50 -41.47 -51.18
C VAL A 11 8.88 -41.88 -49.85
N HIS A 12 9.71 -41.99 -48.81
CA HIS A 12 9.23 -42.01 -47.43
C HIS A 12 8.79 -40.60 -47.06
N ILE A 13 7.46 -40.39 -47.04
CA ILE A 13 6.86 -39.20 -46.44
C ILE A 13 7.03 -39.33 -44.92
N PHE A 14 8.08 -38.71 -44.39
CA PHE A 14 8.14 -38.39 -42.97
C PHE A 14 7.11 -37.29 -42.69
N LEU A 15 5.93 -37.68 -42.20
CA LEU A 15 5.03 -36.77 -41.51
C LEU A 15 5.74 -36.37 -40.20
N LEU A 16 6.49 -35.28 -40.25
CA LEU A 16 6.81 -34.49 -39.06
C LEU A 16 5.50 -33.90 -38.55
N LEU A 17 4.81 -34.67 -37.69
CA LEU A 17 3.85 -34.14 -36.74
C LEU A 17 4.62 -33.18 -35.85
N SER A 18 4.71 -31.92 -36.27
CA SER A 18 4.97 -30.81 -35.38
C SER A 18 3.77 -30.75 -34.43
N LEU A 19 3.85 -31.52 -33.35
CA LEU A 19 3.13 -31.26 -32.12
C LEU A 19 3.50 -29.83 -31.71
N HIS A 20 2.78 -28.85 -32.25
CA HIS A 20 2.60 -27.60 -31.58
C HIS A 20 1.90 -28.00 -30.29
N THR A 21 2.67 -28.13 -29.23
CA THR A 21 2.11 -27.96 -27.90
C THR A 21 1.45 -26.60 -27.94
N VAL A 22 0.13 -26.59 -28.08
CA VAL A 22 -0.67 -25.43 -27.73
C VAL A 22 -0.43 -25.28 -26.25
N VAL A 23 0.61 -24.53 -25.88
CA VAL A 23 0.89 -24.22 -24.50
C VAL A 23 -0.26 -23.34 -24.07
N SER A 24 -1.22 -23.96 -23.36
CA SER A 24 -2.37 -23.25 -22.82
C SER A 24 -1.83 -22.23 -21.83
N SER A 25 -2.04 -20.97 -22.13
CA SER A 25 -1.80 -19.89 -21.19
C SER A 25 -2.69 -20.03 -19.97
N LYS A 26 -2.21 -19.55 -18.81
CA LYS A 26 -2.92 -19.63 -17.54
C LYS A 26 -3.52 -18.29 -17.16
N THR A 27 -4.63 -18.36 -16.43
CA THR A 27 -5.27 -17.22 -15.77
C THR A 27 -4.62 -16.97 -14.41
N ALA A 28 -4.81 -15.76 -13.86
CA ALA A 28 -4.38 -15.45 -12.49
C ALA A 28 -4.96 -16.41 -11.44
N LEU A 29 -6.22 -16.84 -11.62
CA LEU A 29 -6.87 -17.80 -10.73
C LEU A 29 -6.15 -19.16 -10.73
N GLN A 30 -5.75 -19.65 -11.91
CA GLN A 30 -5.02 -20.92 -12.01
C GLN A 30 -3.66 -20.83 -11.30
N PHE A 31 -2.91 -19.73 -11.52
CA PHE A 31 -1.65 -19.52 -10.82
C PHE A 31 -1.82 -19.47 -9.30
N LEU A 32 -2.85 -18.76 -8.81
CA LEU A 32 -3.14 -18.74 -7.38
C LEU A 32 -3.46 -20.15 -6.87
N LYS A 33 -4.34 -20.90 -7.54
CA LYS A 33 -4.77 -22.24 -7.11
C LYS A 33 -3.62 -23.24 -7.05
N GLU A 34 -2.73 -23.21 -8.02
CA GLU A 34 -1.59 -24.13 -8.12
C GLU A 34 -0.42 -23.77 -7.20
N ALA A 35 -0.28 -22.49 -6.83
CA ALA A 35 0.83 -22.05 -6.01
C ALA A 35 0.73 -22.56 -4.55
N PRO A 36 1.87 -22.81 -3.88
CA PRO A 36 1.89 -23.16 -2.47
C PRO A 36 1.22 -22.08 -1.63
N LYS A 37 0.29 -22.47 -0.76
CA LYS A 37 -0.45 -21.52 0.06
C LYS A 37 0.38 -21.07 1.26
N PRO A 38 0.22 -19.81 1.71
CA PRO A 38 0.73 -19.36 2.99
C PRO A 38 0.06 -20.12 4.15
N ALA A 39 0.84 -20.44 5.19
CA ALA A 39 0.35 -21.12 6.39
C ALA A 39 0.16 -20.14 7.55
N PHE A 40 -1.06 -19.66 7.73
CA PHE A 40 -1.42 -18.75 8.83
C PHE A 40 -1.50 -19.49 10.18
N LYS A 41 -1.12 -18.82 11.27
CA LYS A 41 -1.33 -19.33 12.63
C LYS A 41 -2.82 -19.38 12.94
N GLU A 42 -3.34 -20.52 13.36
CA GLU A 42 -4.74 -20.62 13.77
C GLU A 42 -5.07 -19.60 14.88
N GLY A 43 -6.19 -18.91 14.73
CA GLY A 43 -6.65 -17.91 15.71
C GLY A 43 -5.87 -16.59 15.75
N HIS A 44 -4.97 -16.33 14.78
CA HIS A 44 -4.31 -15.03 14.68
C HIS A 44 -5.31 -13.87 14.53
N THR A 45 -4.90 -12.66 14.94
CA THR A 45 -5.74 -11.45 14.91
C THR A 45 -5.18 -10.32 14.05
N LEU A 46 -4.14 -10.59 13.25
CA LEU A 46 -3.67 -9.65 12.25
C LEU A 46 -4.81 -9.19 11.33
N TYR A 47 -4.77 -7.92 10.93
CA TYR A 47 -5.77 -7.38 10.03
C TYR A 47 -5.60 -8.00 8.63
N PRO A 48 -6.70 -8.34 7.94
CA PRO A 48 -6.60 -8.94 6.61
C PRO A 48 -5.90 -7.99 5.64
N LEU A 49 -5.14 -8.55 4.70
CA LEU A 49 -4.52 -7.79 3.63
C LEU A 49 -5.60 -7.20 2.71
N THR A 50 -5.31 -6.06 2.11
CA THR A 50 -6.21 -5.42 1.14
C THR A 50 -5.44 -5.07 -0.12
N ARG A 51 -6.14 -4.54 -1.13
CA ARG A 51 -5.52 -4.11 -2.39
C ARG A 51 -6.02 -2.74 -2.81
N TRP A 52 -5.15 -2.04 -3.54
CA TRP A 52 -5.48 -0.87 -4.31
C TRP A 52 -5.17 -1.06 -5.79
N GLY A 53 -6.09 -0.63 -6.65
CA GLY A 53 -6.00 -0.73 -8.10
C GLY A 53 -7.36 -1.05 -8.72
N TRP A 54 -7.36 -1.46 -9.99
CA TRP A 54 -8.57 -1.96 -10.63
C TRP A 54 -9.05 -3.25 -9.98
N THR A 55 -10.36 -3.42 -9.95
CA THR A 55 -11.03 -4.52 -9.28
C THR A 55 -10.72 -5.87 -9.94
N MET A 56 -10.44 -6.90 -9.14
CA MET A 56 -10.10 -8.24 -9.66
C MET A 56 -11.34 -8.97 -10.22
N PRO A 57 -11.15 -10.02 -11.03
CA PRO A 57 -12.22 -10.98 -11.32
C PRO A 57 -12.78 -11.61 -10.04
N PHE A 58 -14.06 -11.97 -10.06
CA PHE A 58 -14.77 -12.48 -8.87
C PHE A 58 -14.06 -13.66 -8.22
N GLU A 59 -13.70 -14.67 -9.00
CA GLU A 59 -13.09 -15.91 -8.52
C GLU A 59 -11.70 -15.66 -7.94
N VAL A 60 -10.96 -14.69 -8.49
CA VAL A 60 -9.66 -14.27 -7.95
C VAL A 60 -9.82 -13.62 -6.58
N ARG A 61 -10.86 -12.79 -6.37
CA ARG A 61 -11.14 -12.20 -5.05
C ARG A 61 -11.46 -13.26 -4.01
N VAL A 62 -12.27 -14.26 -4.39
CA VAL A 62 -12.63 -15.38 -3.51
C VAL A 62 -11.39 -16.18 -3.16
N GLU A 63 -10.58 -16.57 -4.14
CA GLU A 63 -9.34 -17.32 -3.91
C GLU A 63 -8.38 -16.56 -2.99
N LEU A 64 -8.18 -15.26 -3.21
CA LEU A 64 -7.33 -14.42 -2.36
C LEU A 64 -7.85 -14.35 -0.91
N ALA A 65 -9.18 -14.30 -0.73
CA ALA A 65 -9.79 -14.27 0.59
C ALA A 65 -9.73 -15.61 1.32
N GLU A 66 -9.92 -16.72 0.60
CA GLU A 66 -9.93 -18.06 1.16
C GLU A 66 -8.53 -18.53 1.55
N ASN A 67 -7.54 -18.30 0.68
CA ASN A 67 -6.25 -19.00 0.80
C ASN A 67 -5.04 -18.07 0.92
N TRP A 68 -5.20 -16.76 0.78
CA TRP A 68 -4.08 -15.81 0.76
C TRP A 68 -4.21 -14.69 1.81
N GLY A 69 -5.11 -14.81 2.78
CA GLY A 69 -5.23 -13.86 3.90
C GLY A 69 -5.62 -12.43 3.49
N TYR A 70 -6.19 -12.25 2.30
CA TYR A 70 -6.78 -10.98 1.90
C TYR A 70 -8.22 -10.86 2.39
N ALA A 71 -8.69 -9.63 2.56
CA ALA A 71 -10.11 -9.36 2.66
C ALA A 71 -10.76 -9.51 1.27
N LEU A 72 -12.02 -9.91 1.25
CA LEU A 72 -12.82 -9.99 0.04
C LEU A 72 -13.05 -8.57 -0.51
N GLU A 73 -12.68 -8.34 -1.77
CA GLU A 73 -12.77 -7.02 -2.39
C GLU A 73 -14.19 -6.71 -2.89
N PHE A 74 -14.77 -5.63 -2.36
CA PHE A 74 -15.92 -4.99 -2.97
C PHE A 74 -15.52 -4.14 -4.19
N GLY A 75 -14.48 -3.30 -4.03
CA GLY A 75 -14.17 -2.18 -4.91
C GLY A 75 -14.64 -0.86 -4.28
N GLU A 76 -14.85 0.17 -5.09
CA GLU A 76 -15.37 1.46 -4.60
C GLU A 76 -16.88 1.41 -4.39
N ALA A 77 -17.33 1.77 -3.18
CA ALA A 77 -18.75 1.91 -2.88
C ALA A 77 -19.27 3.26 -3.36
N ASN A 78 -19.75 3.31 -4.60
CA ASN A 78 -20.35 4.48 -5.24
C ASN A 78 -21.79 4.18 -5.74
N PRO A 79 -22.55 5.17 -6.24
CA PRO A 79 -23.93 4.95 -6.70
C PRO A 79 -24.09 3.85 -7.75
N THR A 80 -23.12 3.68 -8.65
CA THR A 80 -23.14 2.62 -9.66
C THR A 80 -23.00 1.24 -9.02
N SER A 81 -22.08 1.09 -8.05
CA SER A 81 -21.89 -0.16 -7.32
C SER A 81 -23.13 -0.54 -6.49
N VAL A 82 -23.84 0.44 -5.93
CA VAL A 82 -25.07 0.22 -5.16
C VAL A 82 -26.18 -0.33 -6.06
N LYS A 83 -26.35 0.21 -7.27
CA LYS A 83 -27.33 -0.33 -8.23
C LYS A 83 -27.06 -1.79 -8.58
N GLN A 84 -25.79 -2.20 -8.67
CA GLN A 84 -25.45 -3.60 -8.90
C GLN A 84 -25.91 -4.52 -7.75
N LEU A 85 -26.08 -4.00 -6.53
CA LEU A 85 -26.60 -4.78 -5.40
C LEU A 85 -28.11 -5.11 -5.51
N GLU A 86 -28.82 -4.51 -6.47
CA GLU A 86 -30.22 -4.81 -6.75
C GLU A 86 -30.36 -6.11 -7.56
N ASP A 87 -29.34 -6.47 -8.34
CA ASP A 87 -29.29 -7.73 -9.08
C ASP A 87 -28.54 -8.80 -8.27
N PRO A 88 -29.21 -9.88 -7.82
CA PRO A 88 -28.55 -10.98 -7.09
C PRO A 88 -27.46 -11.70 -7.91
N GLN A 89 -27.49 -11.61 -9.24
CA GLN A 89 -26.51 -12.23 -10.12
C GLN A 89 -25.26 -11.38 -10.35
N SER A 90 -25.28 -10.10 -9.95
CA SER A 90 -24.13 -9.23 -10.07
C SER A 90 -22.96 -9.73 -9.23
N THR A 91 -21.74 -9.41 -9.67
CA THR A 91 -20.52 -9.72 -8.93
C THR A 91 -20.54 -9.15 -7.52
N LEU A 92 -21.04 -7.92 -7.35
CA LEU A 92 -21.05 -7.25 -6.04
C LEU A 92 -22.07 -7.87 -5.08
N SER A 93 -23.24 -8.29 -5.58
CA SER A 93 -24.21 -9.04 -4.78
C SER A 93 -23.64 -10.38 -4.30
N LYS A 94 -22.93 -11.09 -5.18
CA LYS A 94 -22.24 -12.35 -4.85
C LYS A 94 -21.13 -12.13 -3.81
N VAL A 95 -20.34 -11.06 -3.94
CA VAL A 95 -19.32 -10.66 -2.96
C VAL A 95 -19.94 -10.41 -1.58
N CYS A 96 -20.99 -9.60 -1.49
CA CYS A 96 -21.67 -9.35 -0.22
C CYS A 96 -22.28 -10.64 0.37
N SER A 97 -22.91 -11.46 -0.46
CA SER A 97 -23.50 -12.74 -0.02
C SER A 97 -22.44 -13.69 0.56
N LEU A 98 -21.26 -13.80 -0.07
CA LEU A 98 -20.15 -14.58 0.46
C LEU A 98 -19.61 -14.01 1.79
N ALA A 99 -19.41 -12.70 1.87
CA ALA A 99 -18.97 -12.06 3.12
C ALA A 99 -19.97 -12.32 4.28
N ALA A 100 -21.28 -12.25 4.01
CA ALA A 100 -22.30 -12.51 5.01
C ALA A 100 -22.42 -13.99 5.41
N SER A 101 -22.36 -14.91 4.44
CA SER A 101 -22.62 -16.35 4.67
C SER A 101 -21.39 -17.16 5.10
N LYS A 102 -20.20 -16.81 4.59
CA LYS A 102 -18.92 -17.49 4.90
C LYS A 102 -18.08 -16.74 5.93
N GLY A 103 -18.50 -15.54 6.34
CA GLY A 103 -17.78 -14.74 7.32
C GLY A 103 -16.48 -14.12 6.80
N TYR A 104 -16.29 -14.06 5.46
CA TYR A 104 -15.14 -13.37 4.88
C TYR A 104 -15.11 -11.90 5.30
N LYS A 105 -13.92 -11.41 5.65
CA LYS A 105 -13.72 -10.00 5.96
C LYS A 105 -13.88 -9.20 4.68
N LEU A 106 -14.89 -8.33 4.60
CA LEU A 106 -15.11 -7.47 3.44
C LEU A 106 -14.26 -6.20 3.57
N PHE A 107 -13.56 -5.81 2.50
CA PHE A 107 -13.01 -4.47 2.39
C PHE A 107 -13.65 -3.67 1.25
N VAL A 108 -13.74 -2.35 1.47
CA VAL A 108 -14.42 -1.42 0.58
C VAL A 108 -13.56 -0.18 0.38
N LEU A 109 -13.44 0.31 -0.85
CA LEU A 109 -12.83 1.61 -1.12
C LEU A 109 -13.89 2.69 -0.90
N LEU A 110 -13.52 3.73 -0.15
CA LEU A 110 -14.37 4.88 0.09
C LEU A 110 -14.54 5.65 -1.22
N TYR A 111 -15.79 5.93 -1.57
CA TYR A 111 -16.10 6.77 -2.71
C TYR A 111 -15.66 8.21 -2.50
N ARG A 112 -15.18 8.83 -3.58
CA ARG A 112 -14.55 10.16 -3.57
C ARG A 112 -15.35 11.16 -4.41
N PRO A 113 -16.39 11.81 -3.84
CA PRO A 113 -17.22 12.79 -4.55
C PRO A 113 -16.44 13.99 -5.11
N PHE A 114 -15.22 14.23 -4.61
CA PHE A 114 -14.35 15.30 -5.04
C PHE A 114 -13.95 15.27 -6.52
N TYR A 115 -14.13 14.15 -7.22
CA TYR A 115 -13.93 14.05 -8.66
C TYR A 115 -15.21 14.25 -9.47
N GLU A 116 -16.37 14.35 -8.81
CA GLU A 116 -17.64 14.53 -9.49
C GLU A 116 -17.94 15.98 -9.77
N ARG A 117 -18.28 16.25 -11.03
CA ARG A 117 -18.60 17.59 -11.47
C ARG A 117 -19.82 18.16 -10.73
N SER A 118 -20.85 17.35 -10.53
CA SER A 118 -22.06 17.72 -9.77
C SER A 118 -21.75 18.14 -8.34
N PHE A 119 -20.83 17.44 -7.67
CA PHE A 119 -20.39 17.81 -6.33
C PHE A 119 -19.61 19.12 -6.36
N ILE A 120 -18.58 19.22 -7.23
CA ILE A 120 -17.72 20.39 -7.39
C ILE A 120 -18.53 21.66 -7.69
N ASP A 121 -19.49 21.58 -8.62
CA ASP A 121 -20.32 22.72 -9.02
C ASP A 121 -21.31 23.14 -7.92
N SER A 122 -21.58 22.26 -6.96
CA SER A 122 -22.43 22.57 -5.80
C SER A 122 -21.68 23.23 -4.64
N LEU A 123 -20.36 23.39 -4.75
CA LEU A 123 -19.53 23.92 -3.67
C LEU A 123 -19.59 25.45 -3.62
N PRO A 124 -19.60 26.03 -2.40
CA PRO A 124 -19.62 27.45 -2.25
C PRO A 124 -18.30 28.06 -2.73
N ASP A 125 -18.40 29.32 -3.09
CA ASP A 125 -17.37 30.10 -3.75
C ASP A 125 -16.11 30.29 -2.88
N GLU A 126 -16.27 30.21 -1.56
CA GLU A 126 -15.24 30.25 -0.52
C GLU A 126 -14.29 29.04 -0.54
N THR A 127 -14.73 27.93 -1.13
CA THR A 127 -13.94 26.69 -1.28
C THR A 127 -12.66 26.90 -2.08
N TRP A 128 -12.69 27.85 -3.01
CA TRP A 128 -11.66 28.03 -4.03
C TRP A 128 -10.72 29.17 -3.68
N CYS A 129 -9.47 29.08 -4.13
CA CYS A 129 -8.51 30.17 -4.01
C CYS A 129 -8.91 31.38 -4.85
N ARG A 130 -8.66 32.59 -4.34
CA ARG A 130 -8.89 33.86 -5.04
C ARG A 130 -7.67 34.76 -4.94
N ASP A 131 -7.38 35.55 -5.96
CA ASP A 131 -6.39 36.63 -5.85
C ASP A 131 -6.93 37.84 -5.06
N GLU A 132 -6.10 38.87 -4.89
CA GLU A 132 -6.47 40.15 -4.26
C GLU A 132 -7.67 40.85 -4.95
N GLY A 133 -7.85 40.63 -6.26
CA GLY A 133 -8.98 41.14 -7.03
C GLY A 133 -10.24 40.28 -6.90
N GLY A 134 -10.22 39.22 -6.10
CA GLY A 134 -11.33 38.30 -5.89
C GLY A 134 -11.54 37.28 -7.02
N LYS A 135 -10.64 37.20 -8.01
CA LYS A 135 -10.75 36.25 -9.13
C LYS A 135 -10.23 34.89 -8.73
N PHE A 136 -10.86 33.82 -9.21
CA PHE A 136 -10.38 32.46 -8.99
C PHE A 136 -9.00 32.24 -9.61
N ILE A 137 -8.13 31.54 -8.89
CA ILE A 137 -6.76 31.25 -9.31
C ILE A 137 -6.45 29.76 -9.34
N GLY A 138 -5.44 29.42 -10.14
CA GLY A 138 -4.97 28.05 -10.35
C GLY A 138 -5.78 27.25 -11.36
N PRO A 139 -5.27 26.08 -11.76
CA PRO A 139 -5.92 25.22 -12.75
C PRO A 139 -7.27 24.73 -12.22
N GLY A 140 -8.34 24.92 -13.00
CA GLY A 140 -9.66 24.33 -12.72
C GLY A 140 -10.35 24.82 -11.43
N LYS A 141 -10.02 26.03 -10.94
CA LYS A 141 -10.30 26.53 -9.58
C LYS A 141 -9.57 25.69 -8.52
N LEU A 142 -8.46 26.20 -7.99
CA LEU A 142 -7.68 25.48 -6.99
C LEU A 142 -8.38 25.50 -5.62
N TRP A 143 -8.37 24.35 -4.93
CA TRP A 143 -8.83 24.24 -3.54
C TRP A 143 -8.05 25.17 -2.60
N SER A 144 -8.79 25.91 -1.77
CA SER A 144 -8.22 26.74 -0.72
C SER A 144 -7.94 25.92 0.55
N PRO A 145 -6.77 26.10 1.20
CA PRO A 145 -6.55 25.61 2.57
C PRO A 145 -7.55 26.18 3.60
N GLU A 146 -8.20 27.30 3.25
CA GLU A 146 -9.28 27.92 4.03
C GLU A 146 -10.69 27.51 3.56
N ALA A 147 -10.81 26.45 2.75
CA ALA A 147 -12.12 25.90 2.41
C ALA A 147 -12.93 25.60 3.69
N PRO A 148 -14.25 25.91 3.73
CA PRO A 148 -15.09 25.64 4.89
C PRO A 148 -15.10 24.14 5.22
N VAL A 149 -15.13 23.77 6.50
CA VAL A 149 -15.07 22.34 6.88
C VAL A 149 -16.32 21.58 6.42
N GLU A 150 -17.43 22.29 6.32
CA GLU A 150 -18.74 21.82 5.92
C GLU A 150 -18.71 21.19 4.52
N VAL A 151 -17.81 21.64 3.62
CA VAL A 151 -17.66 21.03 2.29
C VAL A 151 -17.10 19.60 2.39
N PHE A 152 -16.20 19.36 3.33
CA PHE A 152 -15.60 18.04 3.58
C PHE A 152 -16.57 17.13 4.34
N THR A 153 -17.34 17.68 5.30
CA THR A 153 -18.42 16.94 5.95
C THR A 153 -19.49 16.52 4.93
N LYS A 154 -19.91 17.43 4.04
CA LYS A 154 -20.84 17.13 2.95
C LYS A 154 -20.30 16.04 2.02
N ALA A 155 -19.02 16.10 1.65
CA ALA A 155 -18.38 15.05 0.86
C ALA A 155 -18.43 13.69 1.59
N ALA A 156 -18.13 13.69 2.90
CA ALA A 156 -18.14 12.49 3.71
C ALA A 156 -19.55 11.89 3.84
N GLU A 157 -20.58 12.72 3.99
CA GLU A 157 -21.98 12.27 4.00
C GLU A 157 -22.40 11.64 2.66
N ILE A 158 -21.95 12.21 1.54
CA ILE A 158 -22.18 11.63 0.21
C ILE A 158 -21.43 10.29 0.08
N ALA A 159 -20.17 10.23 0.52
CA ALA A 159 -19.36 9.02 0.52
C ALA A 159 -19.91 7.91 1.44
N LEU A 160 -20.58 8.30 2.53
CA LEU A 160 -21.17 7.40 3.50
C LEU A 160 -22.42 6.67 2.97
N LYS A 161 -23.26 7.33 2.17
CA LYS A 161 -24.51 6.75 1.64
C LYS A 161 -24.33 5.38 0.98
N PRO A 162 -23.44 5.21 -0.01
CA PRO A 162 -23.24 3.89 -0.62
C PRO A 162 -22.63 2.86 0.35
N LEU A 163 -21.80 3.26 1.31
CA LEU A 163 -21.29 2.35 2.34
C LEU A 163 -22.41 1.79 3.22
N ILE A 164 -23.39 2.63 3.59
CA ILE A 164 -24.57 2.18 4.35
C ILE A 164 -25.32 1.09 3.57
N GLU A 165 -25.53 1.27 2.26
CA GLU A 165 -26.21 0.27 1.43
C GLU A 165 -25.43 -1.05 1.35
N VAL A 166 -24.10 -0.99 1.22
CA VAL A 166 -23.24 -2.19 1.28
C VAL A 166 -23.38 -2.87 2.64
N SER A 167 -23.38 -2.11 3.73
CA SER A 167 -23.42 -2.66 5.09
C SER A 167 -24.73 -3.35 5.45
N LYS A 168 -25.84 -3.01 4.78
CA LYS A 168 -27.12 -3.73 4.90
C LYS A 168 -27.01 -5.17 4.38
N ARG A 169 -26.02 -5.47 3.53
CA ARG A 169 -25.83 -6.78 2.90
C ARG A 169 -24.71 -7.59 3.55
N ALA A 170 -23.66 -6.95 4.04
CA ALA A 170 -22.55 -7.63 4.70
C ALA A 170 -21.79 -6.70 5.65
N LYS A 171 -21.19 -7.26 6.70
CA LYS A 171 -20.32 -6.50 7.62
C LYS A 171 -19.05 -6.04 6.91
N ILE A 172 -18.83 -4.73 6.87
CA ILE A 172 -17.59 -4.12 6.38
C ILE A 172 -16.52 -4.24 7.47
N SER A 173 -15.36 -4.81 7.14
CA SER A 173 -14.25 -5.02 8.08
C SER A 173 -13.14 -3.99 7.90
N VAL A 174 -12.88 -3.54 6.66
CA VAL A 174 -11.86 -2.53 6.35
C VAL A 174 -12.43 -1.52 5.35
N ILE A 175 -12.20 -0.23 5.61
CA ILE A 175 -12.52 0.87 4.70
C ILE A 175 -11.20 1.53 4.31
N LEU A 176 -10.87 1.51 3.02
CA LEU A 176 -9.71 2.22 2.49
C LEU A 176 -10.15 3.56 1.91
N ASN A 177 -9.60 4.64 2.42
CA ASN A 177 -9.70 5.95 1.80
C ASN A 177 -8.44 6.23 0.98
N GLY A 178 -8.58 6.23 -0.34
CA GLY A 178 -7.47 6.47 -1.27
C GLY A 178 -6.92 7.90 -1.29
N GLY A 179 -7.54 8.85 -0.59
CA GLY A 179 -7.05 10.22 -0.55
C GLY A 179 -6.90 10.85 -1.95
N GLU A 180 -5.87 11.68 -2.08
CA GLU A 180 -5.47 12.36 -3.33
C GLU A 180 -6.55 13.25 -3.96
N TYR A 181 -7.42 13.82 -3.12
CA TYR A 181 -8.45 14.77 -3.54
C TYR A 181 -8.40 16.07 -2.74
N ALA A 182 -9.11 17.06 -3.27
CA ALA A 182 -9.26 18.40 -2.70
C ALA A 182 -7.92 19.05 -2.37
N LEU A 183 -7.64 19.35 -1.10
CA LEU A 183 -6.37 19.96 -0.71
C LEU A 183 -5.20 19.02 -1.04
N THR A 184 -4.28 19.55 -1.85
CA THR A 184 -3.07 18.88 -2.30
C THR A 184 -1.85 19.32 -1.47
N VAL A 185 -0.65 18.92 -1.88
CA VAL A 185 0.61 19.28 -1.21
C VAL A 185 1.12 20.67 -1.65
N TYR A 186 1.99 21.27 -0.84
CA TYR A 186 2.52 22.60 -1.12
C TYR A 186 3.27 22.69 -2.45
N GLY A 187 3.97 21.63 -2.88
CA GLY A 187 4.66 21.59 -4.16
C GLY A 187 3.75 21.82 -5.37
N PHE A 188 2.46 21.50 -5.27
CA PHE A 188 1.49 21.74 -6.33
C PHE A 188 0.69 23.04 -6.13
N GLY A 189 0.23 23.32 -4.91
CA GLY A 189 -0.68 24.44 -4.63
C GLY A 189 -0.01 25.73 -4.16
N GLY A 190 1.22 25.65 -3.62
CA GLY A 190 1.84 26.71 -2.82
C GLY A 190 1.93 28.07 -3.50
N LYS A 191 2.30 28.10 -4.78
CA LYS A 191 2.40 29.37 -5.54
C LYS A 191 1.07 30.10 -5.66
N TYR A 192 -0.05 29.38 -5.70
CA TYR A 192 -1.39 29.98 -5.79
C TYR A 192 -1.91 30.34 -4.40
N TRP A 193 -1.64 29.50 -3.40
CA TRP A 193 -1.97 29.79 -2.00
C TRP A 193 -1.30 31.06 -1.49
N GLN A 194 -0.09 31.38 -1.98
CA GLN A 194 0.58 32.64 -1.69
C GLN A 194 -0.13 33.88 -2.25
N MET A 195 -0.97 33.71 -3.27
CA MET A 195 -1.69 34.81 -3.92
C MET A 195 -3.07 35.07 -3.27
N ASP A 196 -3.55 34.18 -2.38
CA ASP A 196 -4.85 34.35 -1.72
C ASP A 196 -4.70 35.06 -0.37
N PRO A 197 -5.23 36.29 -0.22
CA PRO A 197 -5.08 37.06 1.02
C PRO A 197 -5.68 36.36 2.23
N ARG A 198 -6.73 35.54 2.06
CA ARG A 198 -7.32 34.77 3.17
C ARG A 198 -6.35 33.71 3.67
N VAL A 199 -5.66 33.05 2.74
CA VAL A 199 -4.68 32.01 3.05
C VAL A 199 -3.44 32.62 3.70
N ILE A 200 -2.93 33.74 3.17
CA ILE A 200 -1.81 34.47 3.78
C ILE A 200 -2.15 34.95 5.19
N LYS A 201 -3.32 35.57 5.37
CA LYS A 201 -3.81 36.00 6.68
C LYS A 201 -3.98 34.84 7.64
N ALA A 202 -4.56 33.72 7.20
CA ALA A 202 -4.79 32.56 8.04
C ALA A 202 -3.49 31.87 8.44
N LYS A 203 -2.54 31.69 7.50
CA LYS A 203 -1.22 31.14 7.80
C LYS A 203 -0.52 31.96 8.89
N GLY A 204 -0.51 33.28 8.74
CA GLY A 204 0.22 34.20 9.62
C GLY A 204 1.72 33.85 9.68
N GLU A 205 2.29 33.89 10.88
CA GLU A 205 3.72 33.63 11.13
C GLU A 205 4.12 32.14 11.07
N ARG A 206 3.15 31.21 11.01
CA ARG A 206 3.45 29.77 10.95
C ARG A 206 4.23 29.42 9.70
N SER A 207 5.03 28.35 9.75
CA SER A 207 5.64 27.82 8.54
C SER A 207 4.56 27.33 7.56
N TRP A 208 4.86 27.32 6.26
CA TRP A 208 3.96 26.72 5.28
C TRP A 208 3.70 25.25 5.58
N PHE A 209 4.71 24.49 5.98
CA PHE A 209 4.59 23.07 6.30
C PHE A 209 3.63 22.81 7.47
N GLU A 210 3.76 23.55 8.56
CA GLU A 210 2.85 23.43 9.71
C GLU A 210 1.42 23.75 9.30
N TYR A 211 1.22 24.90 8.65
CA TYR A 211 -0.10 25.39 8.26
C TYR A 211 -0.81 24.42 7.29
N ILE A 212 -0.16 23.99 6.21
CA ILE A 212 -0.79 23.10 5.22
C ILE A 212 -1.02 21.69 5.78
N SER A 213 -0.17 21.22 6.71
CA SER A 213 -0.38 19.95 7.40
C SER A 213 -1.62 19.99 8.30
N GLU A 214 -1.80 21.08 9.05
CA GLU A 214 -3.00 21.30 9.85
C GLU A 214 -4.27 21.39 8.97
N ARG A 215 -4.20 22.10 7.84
CA ARG A 215 -5.34 22.22 6.92
C ARG A 215 -5.68 20.91 6.21
N LYS A 216 -4.70 20.11 5.84
CA LYS A 216 -4.95 18.76 5.33
C LYS A 216 -5.56 17.86 6.39
N ALA A 217 -5.06 17.91 7.63
CA ALA A 217 -5.63 17.16 8.74
C ALA A 217 -7.08 17.58 9.02
N LYS A 218 -7.41 18.89 8.97
CA LYS A 218 -8.79 19.39 9.10
C LYS A 218 -9.73 18.75 8.06
N GLN A 219 -9.29 18.66 6.80
CA GLN A 219 -10.04 17.99 5.74
C GLN A 219 -10.24 16.50 6.03
N GLU A 220 -9.14 15.76 6.23
CA GLU A 220 -9.22 14.29 6.29
C GLU A 220 -9.82 13.79 7.61
N ILE A 221 -9.62 14.49 8.72
CA ILE A 221 -10.28 14.17 10.00
C ILE A 221 -11.79 14.40 9.91
N ALA A 222 -12.24 15.44 9.20
CA ALA A 222 -13.68 15.66 9.00
C ALA A 222 -14.32 14.48 8.25
N VAL A 223 -13.64 13.95 7.21
CA VAL A 223 -14.08 12.76 6.49
C VAL A 223 -14.04 11.51 7.38
N ALA A 224 -12.89 11.25 8.01
CA ALA A 224 -12.69 10.06 8.85
C ALA A 224 -13.69 10.00 10.02
N ASN A 225 -14.00 11.13 10.66
CA ASN A 225 -14.93 11.18 11.78
C ASN A 225 -16.35 10.74 11.38
N VAL A 226 -16.84 11.19 10.22
CA VAL A 226 -18.17 10.80 9.73
C VAL A 226 -18.21 9.30 9.45
N ILE A 227 -17.19 8.76 8.77
CA ILE A 227 -17.14 7.35 8.40
C ILE A 227 -16.98 6.45 9.63
N ARG A 228 -16.04 6.74 10.52
CA ARG A 228 -15.81 5.95 11.75
C ARG A 228 -17.00 5.99 12.70
N LYS A 229 -17.71 7.10 12.78
CA LYS A 229 -18.94 7.17 13.59
C LYS A 229 -19.99 6.17 13.09
N ALA A 230 -20.10 5.99 11.77
CA ALA A 230 -21.03 5.03 11.17
C ALA A 230 -20.49 3.58 11.22
N PHE A 231 -19.17 3.40 11.19
CA PHE A 231 -18.50 2.10 11.15
C PHE A 231 -17.40 1.98 12.22
N PRO A 232 -17.74 2.02 13.53
CA PRO A 232 -16.74 2.06 14.61
C PRO A 232 -15.91 0.77 14.72
N GLU A 233 -16.44 -0.34 14.21
CA GLU A 233 -15.80 -1.66 14.23
C GLU A 233 -14.96 -1.95 12.96
N ALA A 234 -15.01 -1.08 11.95
CA ALA A 234 -14.25 -1.25 10.72
C ALA A 234 -12.92 -0.51 10.83
N LEU A 235 -11.83 -1.14 10.38
CA LEU A 235 -10.54 -0.47 10.27
C LEU A 235 -10.60 0.57 9.14
N TYR A 236 -10.42 1.84 9.47
CA TYR A 236 -10.34 2.95 8.52
C TYR A 236 -8.89 3.34 8.25
N ILE A 237 -8.42 3.08 7.03
CA ILE A 237 -7.06 3.41 6.59
C ILE A 237 -7.09 4.50 5.52
N TYR A 238 -6.40 5.61 5.78
CA TYR A 238 -6.24 6.71 4.84
C TYR A 238 -4.90 6.61 4.07
N TYR A 239 -4.91 6.91 2.78
CA TYR A 239 -3.73 7.07 1.94
C TYR A 239 -3.30 8.55 1.88
N HIS A 240 -2.14 8.93 2.38
CA HIS A 240 -1.24 8.21 3.28
C HIS A 240 -0.81 9.17 4.39
N THR A 241 -0.31 8.66 5.52
CA THR A 241 0.07 9.49 6.68
C THR A 241 1.53 9.99 6.64
N GLY A 242 2.22 9.88 5.49
CA GLY A 242 3.50 10.55 5.24
C GLY A 242 4.71 10.07 6.05
N GLY A 243 5.79 10.86 5.99
CA GLY A 243 6.98 10.79 6.85
C GLY A 243 8.24 10.17 6.23
N THR A 244 8.13 9.57 5.04
CA THR A 244 9.22 8.76 4.45
C THR A 244 10.44 9.60 4.05
N HIS A 245 10.22 10.80 3.52
CA HIS A 245 11.31 11.69 3.07
C HIS A 245 11.68 12.79 4.08
N ARG A 246 11.16 12.73 5.32
CA ARG A 246 11.41 13.74 6.36
C ARG A 246 12.90 14.05 6.49
N ASN A 247 13.26 15.33 6.42
CA ASN A 247 14.62 15.85 6.56
C ASN A 247 15.65 15.35 5.53
N ARG A 248 15.23 14.69 4.43
CA ARG A 248 16.15 14.18 3.42
C ARG A 248 16.83 15.28 2.59
N TYR A 249 16.07 16.30 2.19
CA TYR A 249 16.54 17.43 1.37
C TYR A 249 15.75 18.71 1.70
N PRO A 250 16.26 19.93 1.48
CA PRO A 250 15.68 21.17 2.03
C PRO A 250 14.18 21.41 1.77
N THR A 251 13.64 20.89 0.67
CA THR A 251 12.25 21.07 0.23
C THR A 251 11.41 19.81 0.35
N TRP A 252 11.83 18.81 1.15
CA TRP A 252 11.06 17.56 1.34
C TRP A 252 9.62 17.81 1.78
N TRP A 253 9.44 18.83 2.64
CA TRP A 253 8.17 19.23 3.21
C TRP A 253 7.17 19.79 2.18
N HIS A 254 7.62 20.07 0.95
CA HIS A 254 6.72 20.46 -0.14
C HIS A 254 5.79 19.32 -0.56
N TRP A 255 6.19 18.07 -0.32
CA TRP A 255 5.58 16.87 -0.90
C TRP A 255 4.95 15.95 0.14
N ASP A 256 4.90 16.39 1.40
CA ASP A 256 4.46 15.58 2.52
C ASP A 256 3.69 16.44 3.54
N TYR A 257 3.09 15.78 4.52
CA TYR A 257 2.43 16.41 5.66
C TYR A 257 3.11 15.97 6.95
N ASP A 258 3.11 16.85 7.95
CA ASP A 258 3.61 16.51 9.27
C ASP A 258 2.67 15.48 9.93
N TYR A 259 3.25 14.30 10.22
CA TYR A 259 2.57 13.20 10.90
C TYR A 259 1.82 13.65 12.16
N LYS A 260 2.37 14.63 12.89
CA LYS A 260 1.74 15.23 14.07
C LYS A 260 0.26 15.56 13.85
N PHE A 261 -0.06 16.15 12.70
CA PHE A 261 -1.41 16.60 12.38
C PHE A 261 -2.21 15.49 11.70
N ILE A 262 -1.63 14.83 10.69
CA ILE A 262 -2.37 13.87 9.85
C ILE A 262 -2.63 12.52 10.53
N ARG A 263 -1.91 12.19 11.62
CA ARG A 263 -2.04 10.91 12.35
C ARG A 263 -3.48 10.47 12.61
N LYS A 264 -4.39 11.41 12.93
CA LYS A 264 -5.78 11.11 13.32
C LYS A 264 -6.70 10.86 12.12
N ALA A 265 -6.23 11.09 10.91
CA ALA A 265 -6.99 10.79 9.68
C ALA A 265 -7.04 9.29 9.37
N SER A 266 -6.21 8.46 10.01
CA SER A 266 -6.13 7.00 9.80
C SER A 266 -6.14 6.28 11.15
N ASP A 267 -6.66 5.04 11.23
CA ASP A 267 -6.72 4.29 12.50
C ASP A 267 -5.33 3.80 12.90
N LEU A 268 -4.51 3.54 11.90
CA LEU A 268 -3.11 3.20 12.01
C LEU A 268 -2.31 4.09 11.07
N PRO A 269 -1.05 4.46 11.41
CA PRO A 269 -0.15 5.00 10.42
C PRO A 269 -0.08 4.10 9.19
N SER A 270 -0.03 4.73 8.03
CA SER A 270 -0.09 4.10 6.73
C SER A 270 0.87 4.83 5.81
N ILE A 271 2.10 4.32 5.70
CA ILE A 271 3.09 4.87 4.77
C ILE A 271 2.90 4.28 3.38
N SER A 272 3.30 5.03 2.37
CA SER A 272 3.39 4.56 0.99
C SER A 272 4.84 4.34 0.61
N ILE A 273 5.18 3.10 0.22
CA ILE A 273 6.56 2.76 -0.15
C ILE A 273 6.56 1.75 -1.29
N TYR A 274 7.02 2.21 -2.46
CA TYR A 274 6.96 1.42 -3.68
C TYR A 274 8.32 1.34 -4.37
N TYR A 275 8.68 0.16 -4.86
CA TYR A 275 10.02 -0.08 -5.40
C TYR A 275 10.40 0.89 -6.52
N ARG A 276 11.55 1.56 -6.35
CA ARG A 276 12.11 2.57 -7.28
C ARG A 276 11.15 3.71 -7.62
N HIS A 277 10.21 4.04 -6.73
CA HIS A 277 9.35 5.21 -6.85
C HIS A 277 9.81 6.27 -5.85
N PHE A 278 10.56 7.26 -6.35
CA PHE A 278 11.25 8.28 -5.54
C PHE A 278 12.26 7.69 -4.52
N ASN A 279 12.81 6.51 -4.81
CA ASN A 279 13.81 5.80 -4.02
C ASN A 279 14.80 5.02 -4.90
N SER A 280 15.90 4.56 -4.33
CA SER A 280 16.92 3.76 -5.04
C SER A 280 16.64 2.25 -5.04
N GLY A 281 15.49 1.80 -4.51
CA GLY A 281 15.15 0.39 -4.34
C GLY A 281 15.60 -0.13 -2.97
N PHE A 282 16.20 -1.32 -2.93
CA PHE A 282 16.57 -1.99 -1.69
C PHE A 282 17.91 -1.53 -1.11
N THR A 283 18.79 -0.95 -1.92
CA THR A 283 20.12 -0.48 -1.53
C THR A 283 20.35 0.96 -1.99
N GLY A 284 21.42 1.58 -1.49
CA GLY A 284 21.83 2.95 -1.83
C GLY A 284 21.49 3.98 -0.77
N ASP A 285 21.79 5.25 -1.07
CA ASP A 285 21.66 6.35 -0.10
C ASP A 285 20.20 6.73 0.22
N ASP A 286 19.28 6.26 -0.61
CA ASP A 286 17.84 6.53 -0.56
C ASP A 286 17.01 5.25 -0.71
N ASP A 287 17.46 4.19 -0.06
CA ASP A 287 16.77 2.90 -0.09
C ASP A 287 15.43 2.94 0.67
N MET A 288 14.54 2.01 0.31
CA MET A 288 13.19 1.93 0.85
C MET A 288 13.14 1.72 2.36
N LEU A 289 14.05 0.93 2.94
CA LEU A 289 14.03 0.64 4.39
C LEU A 289 14.44 1.87 5.19
N THR A 290 15.44 2.62 4.72
CA THR A 290 15.80 3.92 5.31
C THR A 290 14.61 4.89 5.28
N GLN A 291 13.88 4.97 4.17
CA GLN A 291 12.66 5.79 4.09
C GLN A 291 11.58 5.37 5.09
N VAL A 292 11.33 4.07 5.21
CA VAL A 292 10.35 3.52 6.15
C VAL A 292 10.73 3.87 7.58
N LEU A 293 11.98 3.60 7.98
CA LEU A 293 12.43 3.78 9.36
C LEU A 293 12.44 5.26 9.76
N ASN A 294 12.62 6.18 8.81
CA ASN A 294 12.46 7.61 9.05
C ASN A 294 11.03 7.99 9.48
N ALA A 295 10.03 7.38 8.83
CA ALA A 295 8.61 7.57 9.15
C ALA A 295 8.23 6.87 10.46
N VAL A 296 8.65 5.60 10.62
CA VAL A 296 8.41 4.81 11.84
C VAL A 296 8.99 5.51 13.06
N ALA A 297 10.18 6.10 12.96
CA ALA A 297 10.77 6.83 14.06
C ALA A 297 9.92 8.02 14.51
N GLN A 298 9.26 8.73 13.59
CA GLN A 298 8.33 9.80 13.93
C GLN A 298 7.04 9.24 14.53
N GLN A 299 6.53 8.12 14.01
CA GLN A 299 5.31 7.46 14.52
C GLN A 299 5.47 7.02 15.97
N LEU A 300 6.62 6.41 16.30
CA LEU A 300 6.95 5.98 17.66
C LEU A 300 7.05 7.14 18.65
N GLN A 301 7.49 8.34 18.23
CA GLN A 301 7.48 9.54 19.09
C GLN A 301 6.07 9.93 19.55
N TYR A 302 5.04 9.53 18.82
CA TYR A 302 3.64 9.77 19.17
C TYR A 302 2.90 8.50 19.66
N GLY A 303 3.65 7.43 19.96
CA GLY A 303 3.12 6.21 20.56
C GLY A 303 2.46 5.23 19.58
N ASP A 304 2.54 5.45 18.26
CA ASP A 304 1.96 4.53 17.28
C ASP A 304 3.00 3.50 16.86
N ALA A 305 2.96 2.35 17.53
CA ALA A 305 3.91 1.25 17.30
C ALA A 305 3.49 0.28 16.19
N LEU A 306 2.26 0.42 15.67
CA LEU A 306 1.68 -0.47 14.66
C LEU A 306 1.28 0.31 13.42
N SER A 307 1.39 -0.31 12.24
CA SER A 307 1.08 0.34 10.97
C SER A 307 0.34 -0.57 9.98
N TYR A 308 -0.37 0.03 9.03
CA TYR A 308 -1.02 -0.64 7.90
C TYR A 308 -0.58 0.03 6.59
N ASN A 309 0.44 -0.52 5.94
CA ASN A 309 1.21 0.20 4.91
C ASN A 309 0.80 -0.15 3.49
N TRP A 310 1.01 0.81 2.58
CA TRP A 310 0.82 0.65 1.14
C TRP A 310 2.14 0.24 0.52
N VAL A 311 2.18 -0.98 -0.01
CA VAL A 311 3.41 -1.62 -0.47
C VAL A 311 3.27 -2.11 -1.90
N ASN A 312 4.35 -2.00 -2.66
CA ASN A 312 4.41 -2.46 -4.03
C ASN A 312 5.86 -2.77 -4.42
N ALA A 313 6.06 -3.93 -5.06
CA ALA A 313 7.36 -4.44 -5.49
C ALA A 313 7.77 -3.95 -6.89
N GLY A 314 7.11 -2.93 -7.40
CA GLY A 314 7.27 -2.41 -8.76
C GLY A 314 6.02 -2.55 -9.61
N TRP A 315 5.97 -1.75 -10.67
CA TRP A 315 4.99 -1.82 -11.75
C TRP A 315 5.63 -1.31 -13.03
N GLU A 316 5.02 -1.66 -14.16
CA GLU A 316 5.48 -1.25 -15.48
C GLU A 316 5.58 0.28 -15.58
N ARG A 317 6.78 0.75 -15.94
CA ARG A 317 7.08 2.17 -16.16
C ARG A 317 8.00 2.29 -17.35
N GLU A 318 7.58 3.08 -18.34
CA GLU A 318 8.25 3.23 -19.64
C GLU A 318 9.76 3.48 -19.50
N LYS A 319 10.17 4.38 -18.58
CA LYS A 319 11.58 4.77 -18.41
C LYS A 319 12.45 3.72 -17.71
N LEU A 320 11.86 2.75 -17.01
CA LEU A 320 12.61 1.80 -16.18
C LEU A 320 12.60 0.37 -16.76
N GLY A 321 11.67 0.05 -17.66
CA GLY A 321 11.59 -1.26 -18.28
C GLY A 321 11.61 -2.40 -17.25
N ALA A 322 12.49 -3.38 -17.43
CA ALA A 322 12.64 -4.51 -16.52
C ALA A 322 13.07 -4.10 -15.10
N GLU A 323 13.84 -3.01 -14.97
CA GLU A 323 14.28 -2.53 -13.66
C GLU A 323 13.15 -1.87 -12.84
N ALA A 324 11.97 -1.70 -13.45
CA ALA A 324 10.81 -1.20 -12.74
C ALA A 324 10.27 -2.21 -11.71
N PHE A 325 10.68 -3.48 -11.82
CA PHE A 325 10.26 -4.60 -10.99
C PHE A 325 11.37 -5.04 -10.05
N ALA A 326 11.02 -5.23 -8.78
CA ALA A 326 11.92 -5.77 -7.78
C ALA A 326 12.13 -7.28 -7.95
N ASP A 327 13.29 -7.74 -7.51
CA ASP A 327 13.48 -9.14 -7.11
C ASP A 327 12.52 -9.43 -5.93
N LEU A 328 11.68 -10.45 -6.12
CA LEU A 328 10.63 -10.80 -5.17
C LEU A 328 11.15 -11.53 -3.92
N ARG A 329 12.32 -12.17 -4.00
CA ARG A 329 13.01 -12.71 -2.84
C ARG A 329 13.48 -11.55 -1.95
N LEU A 330 14.05 -10.50 -2.54
CA LEU A 330 14.44 -9.30 -1.80
C LEU A 330 13.23 -8.54 -1.25
N TYR A 331 12.13 -8.51 -1.99
CA TYR A 331 10.88 -7.94 -1.51
C TYR A 331 10.34 -8.67 -0.27
N MET A 332 10.45 -10.01 -0.21
CA MET A 332 10.13 -10.78 1.00
C MET A 332 10.94 -10.28 2.21
N GLY A 333 12.27 -10.14 2.07
CA GLY A 333 13.12 -9.67 3.17
C GLY A 333 12.79 -8.25 3.62
N PHE A 334 12.53 -7.36 2.66
CA PHE A 334 12.03 -6.01 2.95
C PHE A 334 10.70 -6.02 3.72
N LEU A 335 9.73 -6.85 3.30
CA LEU A 335 8.45 -6.97 4.00
C LEU A 335 8.63 -7.49 5.43
N LYS A 336 9.49 -8.49 5.66
CA LYS A 336 9.81 -8.95 7.02
C LYS A 336 10.37 -7.82 7.88
N CYS A 337 11.21 -6.95 7.31
CA CYS A 337 11.66 -5.74 8.00
C CYS A 337 10.50 -4.80 8.34
N LEU A 338 9.51 -4.61 7.45
CA LEU A 338 8.32 -3.81 7.74
C LEU A 338 7.48 -4.39 8.89
N TYR A 339 7.27 -5.70 8.90
CA TYR A 339 6.57 -6.36 10.01
C TYR A 339 7.35 -6.21 11.30
N THR A 340 8.66 -6.46 11.30
CA THR A 340 9.50 -6.20 12.48
C THR A 340 9.46 -4.74 12.90
N ALA A 341 9.29 -3.78 11.98
CA ALA A 341 9.09 -2.37 12.33
C ALA A 341 7.71 -2.07 12.97
N GLY A 342 6.70 -2.93 12.75
CA GLY A 342 5.36 -2.79 13.35
C GLY A 342 4.19 -2.97 12.39
N MET A 343 4.42 -3.38 11.14
CA MET A 343 3.31 -3.64 10.20
C MET A 343 2.43 -4.79 10.69
N VAL A 344 1.10 -4.61 10.69
CA VAL A 344 0.10 -5.62 11.13
C VAL A 344 -0.93 -5.97 10.06
N GLY A 345 -0.69 -5.49 8.85
CA GLY A 345 -1.51 -5.64 7.65
C GLY A 345 -0.99 -4.68 6.59
N GLY A 346 -1.49 -4.78 5.37
CA GLY A 346 -1.02 -3.91 4.29
C GLY A 346 -1.93 -3.90 3.08
N VAL A 347 -1.78 -2.84 2.30
CA VAL A 347 -2.42 -2.68 1.00
C VAL A 347 -1.41 -3.08 -0.07
N ALA A 348 -1.69 -4.15 -0.81
CA ALA A 348 -0.96 -4.45 -2.04
C ALA A 348 -1.38 -3.46 -3.13
N GLY A 349 -0.45 -2.64 -3.62
CA GLY A 349 -0.71 -1.71 -4.72
C GLY A 349 -0.28 -2.28 -6.07
N TYR A 350 -0.98 -1.94 -7.15
CA TYR A 350 -0.45 -2.01 -8.51
C TYR A 350 -1.02 -0.87 -9.37
N PHE A 351 -0.14 -0.03 -9.93
CA PHE A 351 -0.50 1.28 -10.50
C PHE A 351 -0.39 1.35 -12.03
N ALA A 352 -0.31 0.21 -12.70
CA ALA A 352 -0.44 0.09 -14.15
C ALA A 352 -1.60 -0.86 -14.47
N TYR A 353 -2.43 -0.53 -15.46
CA TYR A 353 -3.42 -1.50 -15.93
C TYR A 353 -2.70 -2.54 -16.78
N PRO A 354 -2.72 -3.83 -16.42
CA PRO A 354 -2.02 -4.85 -17.18
C PRO A 354 -2.66 -4.99 -18.56
N LYS A 355 -1.82 -5.21 -19.58
CA LYS A 355 -2.29 -5.58 -20.92
C LYS A 355 -3.17 -6.83 -20.82
N GLY A 356 -4.38 -6.77 -21.38
CA GLY A 356 -5.38 -7.86 -21.27
C GLY A 356 -6.24 -7.84 -19.99
N GLY A 357 -5.96 -6.92 -19.06
CA GLY A 357 -6.69 -6.79 -17.80
C GLY A 357 -6.39 -7.90 -16.79
N PHE A 358 -6.99 -7.81 -15.62
CA PHE A 358 -6.74 -8.73 -14.50
C PHE A 358 -7.43 -10.10 -14.62
N GLY A 359 -8.41 -10.23 -15.53
CA GLY A 359 -9.15 -11.48 -15.78
C GLY A 359 -8.80 -12.18 -17.08
N GLY A 360 -7.89 -11.61 -17.86
CA GLY A 360 -7.45 -12.21 -19.11
C GLY A 360 -6.44 -13.33 -18.91
N ASP A 361 -6.03 -13.89 -20.04
CA ASP A 361 -4.78 -14.61 -20.18
C ASP A 361 -3.61 -13.76 -19.64
N VAL A 362 -2.83 -14.31 -18.71
CA VAL A 362 -1.65 -13.62 -18.14
C VAL A 362 -0.32 -14.29 -18.55
N GLY A 363 -0.36 -15.19 -19.52
CA GLY A 363 0.79 -15.90 -20.09
C GLY A 363 1.15 -17.20 -19.39
N GLU A 364 2.33 -17.73 -19.73
CA GLU A 364 2.87 -19.00 -19.18
C GLU A 364 3.47 -18.83 -17.78
N LYS A 365 3.83 -17.60 -17.40
CA LYS A 365 4.42 -17.26 -16.11
C LYS A 365 3.48 -16.33 -15.36
N PRO A 366 3.36 -16.47 -14.02
CA PRO A 366 2.54 -15.57 -13.25
C PRO A 366 3.10 -14.13 -13.38
N PRO A 367 2.23 -13.13 -13.62
CA PRO A 367 2.67 -11.77 -13.79
C PRO A 367 3.19 -11.20 -12.46
N HIS A 368 4.10 -10.24 -12.53
CA HIS A 368 4.75 -9.67 -11.34
C HIS A 368 3.75 -9.07 -10.34
N TRP A 369 2.67 -8.44 -10.82
CA TRP A 369 1.60 -7.92 -9.97
C TRP A 369 0.93 -9.00 -9.11
N LEU A 370 0.82 -10.23 -9.61
CA LEU A 370 0.23 -11.35 -8.88
C LEU A 370 1.24 -11.90 -7.87
N LEU A 371 2.47 -12.10 -8.31
CA LEU A 371 3.54 -12.64 -7.48
C LEU A 371 3.84 -11.75 -6.27
N GLN A 372 3.86 -10.42 -6.42
CA GLN A 372 4.08 -9.53 -5.27
C GLN A 372 2.96 -9.60 -4.22
N MET A 373 1.71 -9.85 -4.64
CA MET A 373 0.59 -10.09 -3.72
C MET A 373 0.76 -11.40 -2.95
N MET A 374 1.21 -12.45 -3.64
CA MET A 374 1.50 -13.75 -3.02
C MET A 374 2.65 -13.64 -2.01
N VAL A 375 3.72 -12.91 -2.35
CA VAL A 375 4.85 -12.67 -1.43
C VAL A 375 4.41 -11.88 -0.19
N LEU A 376 3.58 -10.84 -0.35
CA LEU A 376 3.01 -10.12 0.80
C LEU A 376 2.21 -11.04 1.72
N SER A 377 1.44 -11.95 1.13
CA SER A 377 0.66 -12.94 1.87
C SER A 377 1.53 -13.92 2.67
N HIS A 378 2.60 -14.44 2.07
CA HIS A 378 3.55 -15.29 2.77
C HIS A 378 4.26 -14.58 3.93
N ALA A 379 4.66 -13.31 3.75
CA ALA A 379 5.21 -12.50 4.83
C ALA A 379 4.18 -12.31 5.96
N HIS A 380 2.93 -11.99 5.60
CA HIS A 380 1.84 -11.81 6.55
C HIS A 380 1.56 -13.07 7.37
N ALA A 381 1.51 -14.22 6.70
CA ALA A 381 1.32 -15.51 7.35
C ALA A 381 2.47 -15.87 8.29
N LEU A 382 3.72 -15.64 7.88
CA LEU A 382 4.87 -15.85 8.77
C LEU A 382 4.72 -15.03 10.07
N PHE A 383 4.36 -13.75 9.93
CA PHE A 383 4.21 -12.87 11.09
C PHE A 383 2.92 -13.08 11.88
N SER A 384 1.94 -13.81 11.36
CA SER A 384 0.81 -14.28 12.15
C SER A 384 1.25 -15.23 13.28
N HIS A 385 2.36 -15.96 13.09
CA HIS A 385 2.97 -16.78 14.15
C HIS A 385 3.73 -15.95 15.20
N LEU A 386 4.13 -14.73 14.83
CA LEU A 386 4.97 -13.82 15.62
C LEU A 386 4.18 -12.58 16.10
N GLU A 387 2.85 -12.60 16.00
CA GLU A 387 1.99 -11.44 16.24
C GLU A 387 2.16 -10.82 17.64
N GLU A 388 2.48 -11.63 18.65
CA GLU A 388 2.76 -11.14 20.00
C GLU A 388 3.97 -10.19 20.04
N PHE A 389 5.00 -10.41 19.23
CA PHE A 389 6.12 -9.45 19.14
C PHE A 389 5.70 -8.15 18.45
N LEU A 390 4.70 -8.18 17.57
CA LEU A 390 4.18 -6.98 16.92
C LEU A 390 3.40 -6.13 17.93
N ARG A 391 2.46 -6.74 18.65
CA ARG A 391 1.55 -6.05 19.57
C ARG A 391 2.15 -5.77 20.95
N ASP A 392 2.84 -6.76 21.49
CA ASP A 392 3.43 -6.74 22.84
C ASP A 392 4.96 -6.61 22.82
N GLY A 393 5.56 -6.27 21.68
CA GLY A 393 6.97 -5.96 21.58
C GLY A 393 7.27 -4.47 21.38
N GLU A 394 8.54 -4.13 21.55
CA GLU A 394 9.08 -2.79 21.30
C GLU A 394 10.20 -2.87 20.27
N LEU A 395 10.13 -2.02 19.24
CA LEU A 395 11.19 -1.89 18.25
C LEU A 395 12.43 -1.29 18.91
N ILE A 396 13.56 -1.97 18.75
CA ILE A 396 14.81 -1.57 19.36
C ILE A 396 15.42 -0.39 18.58
N PRO A 397 15.74 0.75 19.24
CA PRO A 397 16.22 1.95 18.56
C PRO A 397 17.61 1.78 17.89
N GLY A 398 18.41 0.85 18.40
CA GLY A 398 19.83 0.76 18.06
C GLY A 398 20.65 1.94 18.60
N PRO A 399 21.99 1.87 18.47
CA PRO A 399 22.88 2.92 18.97
C PRO A 399 22.99 4.14 18.03
N MET A 400 22.56 4.01 16.78
CA MET A 400 22.75 5.02 15.74
C MET A 400 21.53 5.95 15.61
N ARG A 401 21.78 7.20 15.20
CA ARG A 401 20.73 8.15 14.78
C ARG A 401 20.36 7.92 13.32
N HIS A 402 19.13 8.27 12.96
CA HIS A 402 18.65 8.15 11.59
C HIS A 402 19.51 8.97 10.60
N ARG A 403 19.64 8.51 9.35
CA ARG A 403 20.50 9.14 8.34
C ARG A 403 20.07 10.59 8.03
N TRP A 404 18.77 10.85 7.98
CA TRP A 404 18.20 12.15 7.61
C TRP A 404 17.66 12.94 8.80
N SER A 405 17.09 12.25 9.79
CA SER A 405 16.46 12.86 10.96
C SER A 405 17.30 12.60 12.19
N LYS A 406 18.35 13.41 12.39
CA LYS A 406 19.40 13.19 13.39
C LYS A 406 18.92 13.25 14.84
N ASP A 407 17.74 13.81 15.05
CA ASP A 407 17.00 13.84 16.31
C ASP A 407 16.38 12.47 16.69
N SER A 408 16.14 11.60 15.72
CA SER A 408 15.50 10.30 15.91
C SER A 408 16.49 9.12 15.86
N PRO A 409 16.22 8.00 16.56
CA PRO A 409 16.97 6.76 16.37
C PRO A 409 16.83 6.19 14.96
N ALA A 410 17.80 5.39 14.52
CA ALA A 410 17.74 4.70 13.23
C ALA A 410 16.75 3.53 13.24
N TYR A 411 16.48 2.94 14.41
CA TYR A 411 15.71 1.69 14.57
C TYR A 411 16.28 0.53 13.74
N GLU A 412 17.61 0.52 13.65
CA GLU A 412 18.41 -0.47 12.94
C GLU A 412 19.70 -0.69 13.74
N LEU A 413 20.14 -1.95 13.79
CA LEU A 413 21.37 -2.37 14.45
C LEU A 413 22.54 -2.36 13.45
N PRO A 414 23.66 -1.69 13.77
CA PRO A 414 24.79 -1.61 12.87
C PRO A 414 25.48 -2.97 12.73
N THR A 415 25.70 -3.40 11.49
CA THR A 415 26.40 -4.65 11.13
C THR A 415 27.84 -4.41 10.65
N GLY A 416 28.17 -3.17 10.27
CA GLY A 416 29.39 -2.84 9.54
C GLY A 416 29.32 -3.06 8.02
N ASP A 417 28.23 -3.66 7.52
CA ASP A 417 27.94 -3.85 6.09
C ASP A 417 26.69 -3.06 5.70
N SER A 418 26.82 -2.09 4.80
CA SER A 418 25.72 -1.23 4.36
C SER A 418 24.56 -1.98 3.67
N ASN A 419 24.80 -3.21 3.22
CA ASN A 419 23.81 -4.04 2.55
C ASN A 419 23.23 -5.13 3.46
N ALA A 420 23.73 -5.29 4.70
CA ALA A 420 23.13 -6.17 5.69
C ALA A 420 22.36 -5.35 6.73
N ARG A 421 21.04 -5.45 6.67
CA ARG A 421 20.10 -4.64 7.45
C ARG A 421 19.53 -5.48 8.59
N VAL A 422 19.60 -5.00 9.83
CA VAL A 422 19.15 -5.77 10.99
C VAL A 422 18.23 -4.97 11.89
N LEU A 423 17.02 -5.48 12.09
CA LEU A 423 16.02 -4.91 12.99
C LEU A 423 15.74 -5.91 14.11
N ALA A 424 15.44 -5.41 15.31
CA ALA A 424 15.06 -6.25 16.43
C ALA A 424 13.86 -5.67 17.18
N ARG A 425 12.99 -6.56 17.66
CA ARG A 425 11.92 -6.26 18.62
C ARG A 425 12.12 -7.07 19.88
N LYS A 426 11.99 -6.44 21.04
CA LYS A 426 11.99 -7.14 22.34
C LYS A 426 10.57 -7.29 22.85
N HIS A 427 10.19 -8.48 23.30
CA HIS A 427 8.91 -8.70 23.94
C HIS A 427 8.85 -7.98 25.29
N LYS A 428 7.76 -7.26 25.60
CA LYS A 428 7.64 -6.43 26.82
C LYS A 428 7.62 -7.27 28.11
N LYS A 429 7.07 -8.48 28.04
CA LYS A 429 6.85 -9.36 29.21
C LYS A 429 7.76 -10.58 29.28
N ARG A 430 8.54 -10.85 28.22
CA ARG A 430 9.34 -12.07 28.07
C ARG A 430 10.75 -11.67 27.68
N ASN A 431 11.75 -12.41 28.13
CA ASN A 431 13.14 -12.16 27.75
C ASN A 431 13.44 -12.79 26.38
N GLU A 432 12.69 -12.35 25.37
CA GLU A 432 12.72 -12.87 24.02
C GLU A 432 12.79 -11.72 23.01
N TRP A 433 13.48 -11.98 21.91
CA TRP A 433 13.65 -11.03 20.81
C TRP A 433 13.23 -11.67 19.50
N LEU A 434 12.54 -10.88 18.68
CA LEU A 434 12.38 -11.13 17.26
C LEU A 434 13.47 -10.34 16.53
N ILE A 435 14.30 -11.01 15.73
CA ILE A 435 15.36 -10.37 14.94
C ILE A 435 15.14 -10.72 13.47
N THR A 436 15.23 -9.71 12.60
CA THR A 436 15.22 -9.87 11.14
C THR A 436 16.54 -9.40 10.59
N ALA A 437 17.19 -10.21 9.76
CA ALA A 437 18.50 -9.91 9.18
C ALA A 437 18.44 -10.09 7.66
N TRP A 438 18.53 -8.98 6.94
CA TRP A 438 18.25 -8.94 5.51
C TRP A 438 19.47 -8.51 4.71
N ALA A 439 19.91 -9.35 3.77
CA ALA A 439 20.91 -9.01 2.77
C ALA A 439 20.26 -8.30 1.59
N ALA A 440 20.20 -6.97 1.64
CA ALA A 440 19.41 -6.13 0.74
C ALA A 440 19.91 -6.10 -0.72
N ASP A 441 21.16 -6.50 -0.98
CA ASP A 441 21.73 -6.69 -2.32
C ASP A 441 21.61 -8.15 -2.82
N GLY A 442 21.04 -9.04 -2.00
CA GLY A 442 20.80 -10.45 -2.31
C GLY A 442 21.97 -11.42 -2.15
N LYS A 443 23.11 -11.04 -1.55
CA LYS A 443 24.18 -12.03 -1.28
C LYS A 443 24.09 -12.49 0.18
N ASP A 444 23.85 -13.76 0.45
CA ASP A 444 23.69 -14.17 1.86
C ASP A 444 25.03 -14.08 2.61
N ARG A 445 25.01 -13.70 3.89
CA ARG A 445 26.24 -13.49 4.68
C ARG A 445 26.02 -13.60 6.17
N GLN A 446 27.08 -13.87 6.92
CA GLN A 446 27.04 -13.76 8.39
C GLN A 446 27.35 -12.32 8.79
N VAL A 447 26.59 -11.79 9.75
CA VAL A 447 26.84 -10.50 10.39
C VAL A 447 26.82 -10.63 11.89
N ARG A 448 27.57 -9.77 12.57
CA ARG A 448 27.57 -9.66 14.02
C ARG A 448 26.94 -8.34 14.42
N VAL A 449 26.02 -8.39 15.38
CA VAL A 449 25.35 -7.20 15.91
C VAL A 449 25.25 -7.25 17.43
N SER A 450 25.31 -6.08 18.04
CA SER A 450 25.01 -5.90 19.46
C SER A 450 23.52 -5.61 19.63
N VAL A 451 22.79 -6.51 20.30
CA VAL A 451 21.37 -6.35 20.58
C VAL A 451 21.19 -5.90 22.03
N PRO A 452 20.67 -4.68 22.28
CA PRO A 452 20.36 -4.20 23.63
C PRO A 452 19.58 -5.22 24.47
N GLY A 453 20.18 -5.61 25.60
CA GLY A 453 19.64 -6.56 26.57
C GLY A 453 19.84 -8.05 26.23
N LEU A 454 20.26 -8.39 25.01
CA LEU A 454 20.59 -9.76 24.60
C LEU A 454 22.11 -9.98 24.49
N GLY A 455 22.86 -8.96 24.09
CA GLY A 455 24.32 -9.02 23.90
C GLY A 455 24.71 -9.16 22.43
N GLU A 456 25.93 -9.61 22.19
CA GLU A 456 26.46 -9.88 20.84
C GLU A 456 25.83 -11.16 20.27
N VAL A 457 25.34 -11.07 19.04
CA VAL A 457 24.79 -12.21 18.31
C VAL A 457 25.35 -12.25 16.90
N GLU A 458 25.62 -13.46 16.42
CA GLU A 458 25.99 -13.73 15.03
C GLU A 458 24.75 -14.27 14.31
N ILE A 459 24.39 -13.65 13.20
CA ILE A 459 23.13 -13.89 12.49
C ILE A 459 23.41 -14.01 11.00
N HIS A 460 22.77 -14.98 10.37
CA HIS A 460 22.79 -15.11 8.93
C HIS A 460 21.78 -14.15 8.29
N ALA A 461 22.27 -13.17 7.55
CA ALA A 461 21.45 -12.28 6.76
C ALA A 461 21.23 -12.88 5.36
N GLU A 462 19.97 -13.11 5.01
CA GLU A 462 19.57 -13.71 3.73
C GLU A 462 18.86 -12.70 2.84
N GLY A 463 18.87 -12.91 1.53
CA GLY A 463 18.12 -12.07 0.59
C GLY A 463 16.62 -12.03 0.89
N SER A 464 16.05 -13.11 1.42
CA SER A 464 14.66 -13.19 1.87
C SER A 464 14.40 -12.72 3.31
N GLY A 465 15.44 -12.29 4.03
CA GLY A 465 15.38 -11.69 5.38
C GLY A 465 15.15 -12.62 6.54
#